data_AF-A0A9R1Q855-F1
#
_entry.id   AF-A0A9R1Q855-F1
#
_cell.length_a   1.000
_cell.length_b   1.000
_cell.length_c   1.000
_cell.angle_alpha   90.00
_cell.angle_beta   90.00
_cell.angle_gamma   90.00
#
_symmetry.space_group_name_H-M   'P 1'
#
loop_
_entity.id
_entity.type
_entity.pdbx_description
1 polymer ?
#
loop_
_entity_poly.entity_id
_entity_poly.type
_entity_poly.pdbx_seq_one_letter_code
_entity_poly.pdbx_strand_id
1 'polypeptide(L)' 'MKTVDNDCNLHQLIMSRADDNAVMEAVDSEVSVTCTDMGLVQKVFQLALLCTKQHPIDRPRMHEEARVLLWLMPAPAV' A
#
# COMPACT_ATOMS: atom_id res chain seq x y z
N MET A 1 20.32 -23.13 16.27
CA MET A 1 18.98 -22.79 15.77
C MET A 1 18.51 -21.59 16.58
N LYS A 2 18.69 -20.37 16.05
CA LYS A 2 18.20 -19.16 16.74
C LYS A 2 16.73 -19.03 16.36
N THR A 3 15.84 -19.17 17.32
CA THR A 3 14.42 -18.84 17.16
C THR A 3 14.37 -17.35 16.84
N VAL A 4 13.91 -17.02 15.64
CA VAL A 4 13.69 -15.63 15.23
C VAL A 4 12.40 -15.21 15.92
N ASP A 5 12.52 -14.57 17.08
CA ASP A 5 11.40 -14.07 17.89
C ASP A 5 10.71 -12.82 17.27
N ASN A 6 10.63 -12.73 15.94
CA ASN A 6 10.12 -11.52 15.27
C ASN A 6 9.28 -11.86 14.03
N ASP A 7 8.36 -12.82 14.17
CA ASP A 7 7.47 -13.39 13.14
C ASP A 7 6.39 -12.41 12.60
N CYS A 8 6.75 -11.14 12.35
CA CYS A 8 5.91 -10.22 11.59
C CYS A 8 6.27 -10.29 10.11
N ASN A 9 5.40 -10.89 9.29
CA ASN A 9 5.52 -10.79 7.84
C ASN A 9 5.21 -9.36 7.35
N LEU A 10 5.49 -9.08 6.07
CA LEU A 10 5.26 -7.76 5.48
C LEU A 10 3.83 -7.28 5.68
N HIS A 11 2.84 -8.16 5.51
CA HIS A 11 1.44 -7.79 5.69
C HIS A 11 1.15 -7.35 7.14
N GLN A 12 1.62 -8.10 8.14
CA GLN A 12 1.45 -7.73 9.56
C GLN A 12 2.13 -6.40 9.89
N LEU A 13 3.34 -6.18 9.36
CA LEU A 13 4.08 -4.94 9.54
C LEU A 13 3.36 -3.72 8.93
N ILE A 14 2.76 -3.88 7.74
CA ILE A 14 2.02 -2.81 7.09
C ILE A 14 0.69 -2.56 7.79
N MET A 15 0.00 -3.60 8.28
CA MET A 15 -1.22 -3.44 9.08
C MET A 15 -0.92 -2.68 10.38
N SER A 16 0.13 -3.04 11.12
CA SER A 16 0.46 -2.36 12.38
C SER A 16 0.75 -0.87 12.16
N ARG A 17 1.47 -0.52 11.09
CA ARG A 17 1.68 0.89 10.72
C ARG A 17 0.42 1.60 10.28
N ALA A 18 -0.52 0.90 9.63
CA ALA A 18 -1.79 1.49 9.23
C ALA A 18 -2.64 1.86 10.45
N ASP A 19 -2.65 1.01 11.49
CA ASP A 19 -3.34 1.26 12.76
C ASP A 19 -2.75 2.49 13.48
N ASP A 20 -1.43 2.69 13.38
CA ASP A 20 -0.72 3.87 13.92
C ASP A 20 -0.73 5.10 13.00
N ASN A 21 -1.45 5.06 11.88
CA ASN A 21 -1.46 6.10 10.85
C ASN A 21 -0.05 6.47 10.32
N ALA A 22 0.87 5.50 10.34
CA ALA A 22 2.29 5.59 10.01
C ALA A 22 2.67 4.82 8.73
N VAL A 23 1.69 4.46 7.88
CA VAL A 23 1.93 3.63 6.68
C VAL A 23 2.97 4.23 5.72
N MET A 24 3.07 5.56 5.69
CA MET A 24 4.02 6.27 4.83
C MET A 24 5.49 6.10 5.27
N GLU A 25 5.75 5.63 6.49
CA GLU A 25 7.10 5.25 6.94
C GLU A 25 7.60 3.97 6.28
N ALA A 26 6.70 3.19 5.68
CA ALA A 26 7.04 1.99 4.92
C ALA A 26 7.37 2.27 3.45
N VAL A 27 7.32 3.54 3.01
CA VAL A 27 7.69 3.92 1.65
C VAL A 27 9.17 3.64 1.43
N ASP A 28 9.50 3.05 0.28
CA ASP A 28 10.88 2.84 -0.11
C ASP A 28 11.64 4.19 -0.16
N SER A 29 12.88 4.19 0.34
CA SER A 29 13.73 5.37 0.34
C SER A 29 13.93 5.98 -1.06
N GLU A 30 14.02 5.15 -2.10
CA GLU A 30 14.18 5.61 -3.47
C GLU A 30 12.89 6.29 -3.98
N VAL A 31 11.73 5.75 -3.64
CA VAL A 31 10.43 6.35 -3.99
C VAL A 31 10.25 7.71 -3.30
N SER A 32 10.72 7.85 -2.06
CA SER A 32 10.66 9.11 -1.31
C SER A 32 11.50 10.23 -1.95
N VAL A 33 12.52 9.88 -2.73
CA VAL A 33 13.39 10.83 -3.43
C VAL A 33 12.93 11.09 -4.86
N THR A 34 12.43 10.06 -5.54
CA THR A 34 12.13 10.10 -6.98
C THR A 34 10.68 10.48 -7.30
N CYS A 35 9.74 10.19 -6.40
CA CYS A 35 8.33 10.46 -6.64
C CYS A 35 7.99 11.92 -6.36
N THR A 36 7.37 12.58 -7.35
CA THR A 36 6.98 14.00 -7.25
C THR A 36 5.68 14.21 -6.48
N ASP A 37 4.86 13.17 -6.32
CA ASP A 37 3.56 13.25 -5.63
C ASP A 37 3.40 12.08 -4.63
N MET A 38 3.79 12.34 -3.38
CA MET A 38 3.61 11.40 -2.28
C MET A 38 2.13 11.17 -1.93
N GLY A 39 1.22 12.03 -2.39
CA GLY A 39 -0.22 11.82 -2.28
C GLY A 39 -0.70 10.66 -3.16
N LEU A 40 -0.06 10.40 -4.31
CA LEU A 40 -0.33 9.20 -5.11
C LEU A 40 0.14 7.94 -4.36
N VAL A 41 1.32 7.98 -3.76
CA VAL A 41 1.86 6.87 -2.97
C VAL A 41 0.93 6.52 -1.80
N GLN A 42 0.43 7.54 -1.09
CA GLN A 42 -0.55 7.34 -0.02
C GLN A 42 -1.85 6.69 -0.52
N LYS A 43 -2.38 7.12 -1.67
CA LYS A 43 -3.58 6.52 -2.28
C LYS A 43 -3.36 5.08 -2.72
N VAL A 44 -2.17 4.74 -3.23
CA VAL A 44 -1.80 3.36 -3.55
C VAL A 44 -1.75 2.49 -2.29
N PHE A 45 -1.19 3.01 -1.19
CA PHE A 45 -1.26 2.31 0.11
C PHE A 45 -2.70 2.08 0.55
N GLN A 46 -3.57 3.08 0.46
CA GLN A 46 -4.99 2.93 0.80
C GLN A 46 -5.68 1.85 -0.04
N LEU A 47 -5.40 1.79 -1.34
CA LEU A 47 -5.92 0.74 -2.22
C LEU A 47 -5.39 -0.64 -1.83
N ALA A 48 -4.10 -0.77 -1.54
CA ALA A 48 -3.50 -2.02 -1.10
C ALA A 48 -4.13 -2.52 0.21
N LEU A 49 -4.35 -1.62 1.19
CA LEU A 49 -5.02 -1.94 2.46
C LEU A 49 -6.46 -2.44 2.26
N LEU A 50 -7.19 -1.91 1.27
CA LEU A 50 -8.52 -2.43 0.90
C LEU A 50 -8.42 -3.83 0.29
N CYS A 51 -7.44 -4.07 -0.58
CA CYS A 51 -7.23 -5.37 -1.24
C CYS A 51 -6.84 -6.48 -0.26
N THR A 52 -6.20 -6.14 0.87
CA THR A 52 -5.75 -7.11 1.88
C THR A 52 -6.68 -7.25 3.08
N LYS A 53 -7.90 -6.68 3.05
CA LYS A 53 -8.88 -6.83 4.13
C LYS A 53 -9.11 -8.30 4.48
N GLN A 54 -9.25 -8.60 5.77
CA GLN A 54 -9.42 -9.97 6.25
C GLN A 54 -10.65 -10.63 5.61
N HIS A 55 -11.78 -9.94 5.58
CA HIS A 55 -13.01 -10.45 4.99
C HIS A 55 -13.04 -10.22 3.47
N PRO A 56 -13.28 -11.26 2.66
CA PRO A 56 -13.35 -11.12 1.21
C PRO A 56 -14.40 -10.13 0.70
N ILE A 57 -15.50 -9.93 1.46
CA ILE A 57 -16.59 -9.01 1.09
C ILE A 57 -16.16 -7.54 1.13
N ASP A 58 -15.14 -7.22 1.93
CA ASP A 58 -14.61 -5.85 2.08
C ASP A 58 -13.54 -5.52 1.03
N ARG A 59 -13.12 -6.53 0.24
CA ARG A 59 -12.11 -6.35 -0.81
C ARG A 59 -12.79 -5.84 -2.09
N PRO A 60 -12.18 -4.89 -2.80
CA PRO A 60 -12.66 -4.51 -4.12
C PRO A 60 -12.56 -5.70 -5.08
N ARG A 61 -13.44 -5.74 -6.08
CA ARG A 61 -13.29 -6.67 -7.19
C ARG A 61 -12.10 -6.24 -8.05
N MET A 62 -11.40 -7.19 -8.67
CA MET A 62 -10.21 -6.90 -9.50
C MET A 62 -10.45 -5.85 -10.59
N HIS A 63 -11.65 -5.78 -11.19
CA HIS A 63 -11.96 -4.77 -12.20
C HIS A 63 -12.14 -3.36 -11.61
N GLU A 64 -12.52 -3.25 -10.34
CA GLU A 64 -12.60 -1.99 -9.60
C GLU A 64 -11.19 -1.53 -9.23
N GLU A 65 -10.34 -2.44 -8.74
CA GLU A 65 -8.92 -2.19 -8.45
C GLU A 65 -8.18 -1.68 -9.69
N ALA A 66 -8.28 -2.40 -10.82
CA ALA A 66 -7.64 -2.01 -12.07
C ALA A 66 -8.09 -0.61 -12.54
N ARG A 67 -9.38 -0.28 -12.36
CA ARG A 67 -9.88 1.07 -12.65
C ARG A 67 -9.22 2.10 -11.75
N VAL A 68 -9.22 1.90 -10.44
CA VAL A 68 -8.61 2.87 -9.51
C VAL A 68 -7.13 3.09 -9.82
N LEU A 69 -6.37 2.02 -10.08
CA LEU A 69 -4.96 2.13 -10.48
C LEU A 69 -4.79 2.97 -11.76
N LEU A 70 -5.66 2.79 -12.76
CA LEU A 70 -5.65 3.61 -13.98
C LEU A 70 -5.95 5.08 -13.68
N TRP A 71 -6.88 5.38 -12.77
CA TRP A 71 -7.20 6.75 -12.34
C TRP A 71 -6.07 7.42 -11.55
N LEU A 72 -5.18 6.65 -10.92
CA LEU A 72 -4.02 7.15 -10.20
C LEU A 72 -2.81 7.41 -11.11
N MET A 73 -2.82 6.90 -12.34
CA MET A 73 -1.74 7.15 -13.30
C MET A 73 -1.81 8.58 -13.83
N PRO A 74 -0.66 9.28 -13.94
CA PRO A 74 -0.60 10.56 -14.64
C PRO A 74 -1.13 10.41 -16.06
N ALA A 75 -1.76 11.47 -16.58
CA ALA A 75 -2.08 11.51 -18.01
C ALA A 75 -0.78 11.31 -18.81
N PRO A 76 -0.80 10.50 -19.89
CA PRO A 76 0.39 10.27 -20.70
C PRO A 76 0.95 11.62 -21.16
N ALA A 77 2.25 11.82 -20.98
CA ALA A 77 2.94 12.97 -21.53
C ALA A 77 2.83 12.88 -23.07
N VAL A 78 2.09 13.82 -23.66
CA VAL A 78 1.94 13.98 -25.11
C VAL A 78 3.19 14.62 -25.69
#